data_AF-A0A9E0EW89-F1
#
_entry.id   AF-A0A9E0EW89-F1
#
_cell.length_a   1.000
_cell.length_b   1.000
_cell.length_c   1.000
_cell.angle_alpha   90.00
_cell.angle_beta   90.00
_cell.angle_gamma   90.00
#
_symmetry.space_group_name_H-M   'P 1'
#
loop_
_entity.id
_entity.type
_entity.pdbx_description
1 polymer ?
#
loop_
_entity_poly.entity_id
_entity_poly.type
_entity_poly.pdbx_seq_one_letter_code
_entity_poly.pdbx_strand_id
1 'polypeptide(L)'
;MMFNTRGKYGVFHVMVLAILPITLLMLSGCATKIRVNMLQPAQYHEASLTKAVAVLPFNGPGGTEFAAEIEGVLAGIGIDDKPYFTLVDRASIDKIISEMKFSQSGLVDPKTAVKLGKMIGAQGIYTGVVTQNSCSDSRYAEKRQTCTQYEMRRDEKGRTYQGPCLRWRAYHVQCTKRVANFAVSPKLVDVSTGRVIYSRNLSAVTNSSGCEDANPVQSETVLLEQAKASVKNQFRRDIAPYYITREIRLIDSTDGIDSKEAKDLLKRGLEFAGHDRMDSACELWGQARNLAPGSYAILYNLGVCAESRGDLDAALNLYRQSDQILGKPDDDISLALTRVGEAIKNRGKIKEALGQK
;
A
#
# COMPACT_ATOMS: atom_id res chain seq x y z
N MET A 1 85.18 -27.87 40.87
CA MET A 1 84.19 -27.05 41.60
C MET A 1 82.99 -26.81 40.69
N MET A 2 81.78 -27.20 41.16
CA MET A 2 80.46 -26.54 41.06
C MET A 2 80.12 -25.72 39.79
N PHE A 3 78.93 -25.71 39.15
CA PHE A 3 77.60 -26.38 39.18
C PHE A 3 76.92 -25.91 37.85
N ASN A 4 76.43 -26.78 36.96
CA ASN A 4 75.02 -27.21 36.76
C ASN A 4 74.02 -26.17 36.19
N THR A 5 73.36 -26.50 35.07
CA THR A 5 71.90 -26.41 34.75
C THR A 5 71.69 -26.82 33.29
N ARG A 6 71.23 -28.05 33.00
CA ARG A 6 69.83 -28.52 32.73
C ARG A 6 69.08 -27.82 31.57
N GLY A 7 68.69 -28.62 30.58
CA GLY A 7 67.59 -28.35 29.65
C GLY A 7 67.33 -29.55 28.73
N LYS A 8 66.32 -30.38 29.06
CA LYS A 8 65.94 -31.63 28.37
C LYS A 8 64.93 -31.37 27.24
N TYR A 9 65.05 -32.20 26.20
CA TYR A 9 64.11 -32.38 25.09
C TYR A 9 62.71 -32.82 25.53
N GLY A 10 61.67 -32.26 24.90
CA GLY A 10 60.29 -32.71 24.98
C GLY A 10 59.60 -32.55 23.63
N VAL A 11 59.25 -33.67 23.01
CA VAL A 11 58.53 -33.77 21.74
C VAL A 11 57.04 -33.54 22.01
N PHE A 12 56.47 -32.47 21.47
CA PHE A 12 55.05 -32.14 21.56
C PHE A 12 54.27 -32.83 20.44
N HIS A 13 53.38 -33.76 20.80
CA HIS A 13 52.32 -34.24 19.91
C HIS A 13 51.23 -33.16 19.79
N VAL A 14 51.05 -32.61 18.59
CA VAL A 14 49.94 -31.69 18.28
C VAL A 14 48.71 -32.52 17.93
N MET A 15 47.74 -32.54 18.83
CA MET A 15 46.44 -33.19 18.69
C MET A 15 45.49 -32.20 17.98
N VAL A 16 45.14 -32.50 16.72
CA VAL A 16 44.23 -31.69 15.90
C VAL A 16 42.78 -31.94 16.36
N LEU A 17 42.22 -30.99 17.12
CA LEU A 17 40.80 -30.95 17.46
C LEU A 17 40.00 -30.41 16.27
N ALA A 18 39.18 -31.25 15.67
CA ALA A 18 38.22 -30.87 14.63
C ALA A 18 37.09 -30.02 15.25
N ILE A 19 37.08 -28.72 14.95
CA ILE A 19 35.99 -27.80 15.30
C ILE A 19 34.89 -27.99 14.25
N LEU A 20 33.82 -28.69 14.61
CA LEU A 20 32.59 -28.72 13.81
C LEU A 20 31.92 -27.34 13.86
N PRO A 21 31.56 -26.73 12.73
CA PRO A 21 30.78 -25.50 12.74
C PRO A 21 29.34 -25.84 13.17
N ILE A 22 28.99 -25.44 14.39
CA ILE A 22 27.60 -25.40 14.85
C ILE A 22 26.89 -24.36 13.99
N THR A 23 26.24 -24.84 12.94
CA THR A 23 25.27 -24.07 12.16
C THR A 23 24.08 -23.82 13.07
N LEU A 24 24.09 -22.65 13.70
CA LEU A 24 22.96 -22.09 14.43
C LEU A 24 21.84 -21.84 13.42
N LEU A 25 21.02 -22.86 13.17
CA LEU A 25 19.72 -22.71 12.52
C LEU A 25 18.89 -21.79 13.40
N MET A 26 18.95 -20.49 13.12
CA MET A 26 17.99 -19.51 13.57
C MET A 26 16.62 -19.97 13.06
N LEU A 27 15.88 -20.69 13.89
CA LEU A 27 14.44 -20.90 13.71
C LEU A 27 13.78 -19.53 13.92
N SER A 28 13.83 -18.68 12.89
CA SER A 28 12.91 -17.56 12.80
C SER A 28 11.52 -18.14 12.61
N GLY A 29 10.84 -18.40 13.73
CA GLY A 29 9.41 -18.69 13.73
C GLY A 29 8.71 -17.56 13.01
N CYS A 30 8.31 -17.79 11.76
CA CYS A 30 7.53 -16.84 11.01
C CYS A 30 6.16 -16.78 11.67
N ALA A 31 5.91 -15.75 12.47
CA ALA A 31 4.61 -15.52 13.06
C ALA A 31 3.54 -15.45 11.95
N THR A 32 2.47 -16.23 12.08
CA THR A 32 1.40 -16.28 11.08
C THR A 32 0.77 -14.91 10.92
N LYS A 33 0.62 -14.45 9.68
CA LYS A 33 -0.05 -13.20 9.33
C LYS A 33 -1.25 -13.49 8.45
N ILE A 34 -2.29 -12.69 8.63
CA ILE A 34 -3.52 -12.77 7.85
C ILE A 34 -3.80 -11.41 7.22
N ARG A 35 -4.55 -11.39 6.12
CA ARG A 35 -4.96 -10.16 5.44
C ARG A 35 -6.43 -9.88 5.71
N VAL A 36 -6.73 -8.72 6.30
CA VAL A 36 -8.09 -8.26 6.55
C VAL A 36 -8.37 -7.01 5.72
N ASN A 37 -9.46 -7.07 4.95
CA ASN A 37 -9.96 -5.92 4.20
C ASN A 37 -10.85 -5.09 5.10
N MET A 38 -10.52 -3.81 5.25
CA MET A 38 -11.26 -2.88 6.07
C MET A 38 -11.70 -1.69 5.23
N LEU A 39 -12.99 -1.35 5.33
CA LEU A 39 -13.51 -0.14 4.73
C LEU A 39 -13.12 1.08 5.58
N GLN A 40 -12.54 2.08 4.95
CA GLN A 40 -12.20 3.37 5.55
C GLN A 40 -13.09 4.47 4.97
N PRO A 41 -13.45 5.50 5.76
CA PRO A 41 -14.18 6.64 5.25
C PRO A 41 -13.30 7.46 4.30
N ALA A 42 -13.94 8.30 3.49
CA ALA A 42 -13.24 9.30 2.69
C ALA A 42 -12.46 10.27 3.59
N GLN A 43 -11.33 10.80 3.11
CA GLN A 43 -10.57 11.81 3.87
C GLN A 43 -11.38 13.10 4.06
N TYR A 44 -12.21 13.44 3.08
CA TYR A 44 -13.16 14.56 3.11
C TYR A 44 -14.59 14.03 3.19
N HIS A 45 -15.06 13.83 4.41
CA HIS A 45 -16.36 13.23 4.70
C HIS A 45 -17.52 13.98 4.02
N GLU A 46 -17.58 15.32 4.14
CA GLU A 46 -18.63 16.14 3.53
C GLU A 46 -18.70 15.99 2.00
N ALA A 47 -17.54 15.92 1.33
CA ALA A 47 -17.47 15.68 -0.10
C ALA A 47 -18.06 14.31 -0.49
N SER A 48 -17.85 13.29 0.35
CA SER A 48 -18.38 11.94 0.12
C SER A 48 -19.90 11.84 0.23
N LEU A 49 -20.54 12.80 0.92
CA LEU A 49 -22.00 12.84 1.05
C LEU A 49 -22.69 13.41 -0.20
N THR A 50 -21.95 14.10 -1.07
CA THR A 50 -22.51 14.72 -2.27
C THR A 50 -22.60 13.70 -3.40
N LYS A 51 -23.78 13.09 -3.60
CA LYS A 51 -23.95 11.89 -4.44
C LYS A 51 -24.15 12.18 -5.92
N ALA A 52 -24.99 13.17 -6.25
CA ALA A 52 -25.24 13.56 -7.63
C ALA A 52 -24.23 14.62 -8.06
N VAL A 53 -23.26 14.24 -8.88
CA VAL A 53 -22.12 15.11 -9.21
C VAL A 53 -21.94 15.27 -10.72
N ALA A 54 -21.44 16.43 -11.10
CA ALA A 54 -20.99 16.74 -12.46
C ALA A 54 -19.50 17.09 -12.45
N VAL A 55 -18.80 16.81 -13.55
CA VAL A 55 -17.41 17.21 -13.74
C VAL A 55 -17.36 18.22 -14.86
N LEU A 56 -16.84 19.41 -14.58
CA LEU A 56 -16.56 20.42 -15.61
C LEU A 56 -15.12 20.28 -16.09
N PRO A 57 -14.82 20.78 -17.31
CA PRO A 57 -13.45 20.86 -17.78
C PRO A 57 -12.55 21.55 -16.76
N PHE A 58 -11.36 21.00 -16.54
CA PHE A 58 -10.34 21.67 -15.74
C PHE A 58 -9.62 22.67 -16.62
N ASN A 59 -9.23 23.81 -16.05
CA ASN A 59 -8.33 24.74 -16.73
C ASN A 59 -6.90 24.18 -16.75
N GLY A 60 -6.06 24.70 -17.65
CA GLY A 60 -4.63 24.35 -17.72
C GLY A 60 -4.33 23.20 -18.69
N PRO A 61 -3.05 22.80 -18.81
CA PRO A 61 -2.58 21.85 -19.82
C PRO A 61 -3.18 20.45 -19.62
N GLY A 62 -3.95 19.98 -20.61
CA GLY A 62 -4.60 18.67 -20.57
C GLY A 62 -5.79 18.57 -19.61
N GLY A 63 -6.38 19.71 -19.20
CA GLY A 63 -7.45 19.74 -18.21
C GLY A 63 -8.78 19.15 -18.67
N THR A 64 -9.08 19.18 -19.97
CA THR A 64 -10.31 18.57 -20.51
C THR A 64 -10.22 17.03 -20.51
N GLU A 65 -9.05 16.51 -20.87
CA GLU A 65 -8.73 15.09 -20.82
C GLU A 65 -8.74 14.59 -19.38
N PHE A 66 -8.12 15.33 -18.46
CA PHE A 66 -8.13 14.98 -17.04
C PHE A 66 -9.54 15.01 -16.43
N ALA A 67 -10.41 15.92 -16.86
CA ALA A 67 -11.81 15.92 -16.44
C ALA A 67 -12.51 14.59 -16.81
N ALA A 68 -12.30 14.10 -18.04
CA ALA A 68 -12.82 12.80 -18.48
C ALA A 68 -12.25 11.63 -17.66
N GLU A 69 -10.96 11.69 -17.31
CA GLU A 69 -10.36 10.69 -16.43
C GLU A 69 -10.96 10.70 -15.02
N ILE A 70 -11.31 11.88 -14.48
CA ILE A 70 -12.00 12.02 -13.19
C ILE A 70 -13.44 11.49 -13.27
N GLU A 71 -14.17 11.77 -14.35
CA GLU A 71 -15.48 11.14 -14.61
C GLU A 71 -15.36 9.61 -14.56
N GLY A 72 -14.36 9.05 -15.24
CA GLY A 72 -14.09 7.61 -15.22
C GLY A 72 -13.77 7.07 -13.82
N VAL A 73 -13.01 7.81 -13.02
CA VAL A 73 -12.76 7.46 -11.61
C VAL A 73 -14.06 7.45 -10.82
N LEU A 74 -14.87 8.51 -10.90
CA LEU A 74 -16.13 8.62 -10.15
C LEU A 74 -17.13 7.54 -10.55
N ALA A 75 -17.25 7.26 -11.85
CA ALA A 75 -18.11 6.20 -12.39
C ALA A 75 -17.66 4.80 -11.92
N GLY A 76 -16.36 4.59 -11.78
CA GLY A 76 -15.77 3.32 -11.33
C GLY A 76 -15.85 3.08 -9.81
N ILE A 77 -16.30 4.05 -9.01
CA ILE A 77 -16.45 3.85 -7.57
C ILE A 77 -17.77 3.11 -7.31
N GLY A 78 -17.67 1.81 -7.04
CA GLY A 78 -18.73 0.99 -6.51
C GLY A 78 -18.48 0.59 -5.05
N ILE A 79 -19.53 0.55 -4.24
CA ILE A 79 -19.54 -0.07 -2.90
C ILE A 79 -20.73 -1.03 -2.85
N ASP A 80 -20.48 -2.28 -2.45
CA ASP A 80 -21.49 -3.36 -2.42
C ASP A 80 -22.25 -3.51 -3.76
N ASP A 81 -21.49 -3.56 -4.86
CA ASP A 81 -21.98 -3.67 -6.25
C ASP A 81 -22.92 -2.53 -6.71
N LYS A 82 -22.95 -1.42 -5.98
CA LYS A 82 -23.73 -0.22 -6.33
C LYS A 82 -22.83 0.95 -6.65
N PRO A 83 -23.13 1.73 -7.71
CA PRO A 83 -22.40 2.96 -7.99
C PRO A 83 -22.55 3.93 -6.81
N TYR A 84 -21.42 4.48 -6.36
CA TYR A 84 -21.39 5.35 -5.19
C TYR A 84 -21.81 6.79 -5.51
N PHE A 85 -21.51 7.26 -6.73
CA PHE A 85 -21.95 8.55 -7.25
C PHE A 85 -22.94 8.37 -8.40
N THR A 86 -23.87 9.32 -8.51
CA THR A 86 -24.71 9.51 -9.70
C THR A 86 -24.06 10.60 -10.55
N LEU A 87 -23.53 10.23 -11.70
CA LEU A 87 -22.94 11.20 -12.62
C LEU A 87 -24.02 11.84 -13.49
N VAL A 88 -23.98 13.15 -13.58
CA VAL A 88 -24.77 13.90 -14.56
C VAL A 88 -24.18 13.69 -15.95
N ASP A 89 -25.06 13.48 -16.93
CA ASP A 89 -24.67 13.21 -18.31
C ASP A 89 -23.85 14.35 -18.93
N ARG A 90 -22.72 13.98 -19.53
CA ARG A 90 -21.78 14.94 -20.13
C ARG A 90 -22.36 15.64 -21.36
N ALA A 91 -23.13 14.94 -22.20
CA ALA A 91 -23.73 15.56 -23.38
C ALA A 91 -24.72 16.67 -22.97
N SER A 92 -25.45 16.45 -21.88
CA SER A 92 -26.34 17.45 -21.28
C SER A 92 -25.57 18.67 -20.75
N ILE A 93 -24.42 18.44 -20.11
CA ILE A 93 -23.52 19.51 -19.64
C ILE A 93 -23.00 20.34 -20.83
N ASP A 94 -22.44 19.67 -21.84
CA ASP A 94 -21.84 20.32 -23.01
C ASP A 94 -22.88 21.14 -23.80
N LYS A 95 -24.09 20.61 -23.97
CA LYS A 95 -25.21 21.34 -24.58
C LYS A 95 -25.48 22.65 -23.84
N ILE A 96 -25.64 22.60 -22.53
CA ILE A 96 -25.96 23.78 -21.72
C ILE A 96 -24.80 24.79 -21.70
N ILE A 97 -23.55 24.32 -21.66
CA ILE A 97 -22.37 25.18 -21.78
C ILE A 97 -22.36 25.92 -23.12
N SER A 98 -22.68 25.23 -24.21
CA SER A 98 -22.72 25.83 -25.56
C SER A 98 -23.84 26.87 -25.70
N GLU A 99 -25.01 26.63 -25.10
CA GLU A 99 -26.15 27.55 -25.10
C GLU A 99 -25.86 28.83 -24.31
N MET A 100 -25.18 28.71 -23.16
CA MET A 100 -24.82 29.86 -22.32
C MET A 100 -23.59 30.64 -22.81
N LYS A 101 -22.89 30.15 -23.84
CA LYS A 101 -21.67 30.76 -24.41
C LYS A 101 -20.61 31.10 -23.35
N PHE A 102 -20.44 30.23 -22.35
CA PHE A 102 -19.44 30.47 -21.30
C PHE A 102 -18.02 30.30 -21.85
N SER A 103 -17.10 31.15 -21.37
CA SER A 103 -15.66 30.88 -21.52
C SER A 103 -15.25 29.75 -20.57
N GLN A 104 -14.28 28.92 -20.97
CA GLN A 104 -13.74 27.87 -20.10
C GLN A 104 -13.22 28.43 -18.77
N SER A 105 -12.60 29.62 -18.79
CA SER A 105 -12.15 30.32 -17.58
C SER A 105 -13.28 30.67 -16.61
N GLY A 106 -14.48 30.98 -17.12
CA GLY A 106 -15.65 31.36 -16.31
C GLY A 106 -16.34 30.18 -15.63
N LEU A 107 -16.18 28.96 -16.15
CA LEU A 107 -16.76 27.73 -15.59
C LEU A 107 -16.09 27.30 -14.27
N VAL A 108 -14.87 27.79 -14.03
CA VAL A 108 -14.12 27.51 -12.79
C VAL A 108 -14.53 28.46 -11.66
N ASP A 109 -15.30 29.51 -11.92
CA ASP A 109 -15.87 30.36 -10.87
C ASP A 109 -17.00 29.64 -10.11
N PRO A 110 -16.98 29.60 -8.77
CA PRO A 110 -18.01 28.93 -7.98
C PRO A 110 -19.44 29.38 -8.30
N LYS A 111 -19.67 30.67 -8.63
CA LYS A 111 -21.03 31.16 -8.93
C LYS A 111 -21.53 30.61 -10.26
N THR A 112 -20.68 30.55 -11.27
CA THR A 112 -21.01 29.94 -12.56
C THR A 112 -21.29 28.46 -12.39
N ALA A 113 -20.45 27.75 -11.63
CA ALA A 113 -20.65 26.34 -11.31
C ALA A 113 -22.03 26.14 -10.65
N VAL A 114 -22.37 26.89 -9.60
CA VAL A 114 -23.69 26.79 -8.94
C VAL A 114 -24.85 26.99 -9.93
N LYS A 115 -24.77 28.00 -10.80
CA LYS A 115 -25.82 28.27 -11.79
C LYS A 115 -25.99 27.08 -12.74
N LEU A 116 -24.89 26.55 -13.25
CA LEU A 116 -24.89 25.38 -14.13
C LEU A 116 -25.42 24.13 -13.41
N GLY A 117 -24.95 23.89 -12.17
CA GLY A 117 -25.36 22.76 -11.33
C GLY A 117 -26.85 22.69 -11.12
N LYS A 118 -27.50 23.84 -10.87
CA LYS A 118 -28.95 23.94 -10.73
C LYS A 118 -29.70 23.57 -12.02
N MET A 119 -29.14 23.87 -13.18
CA MET A 119 -29.75 23.54 -14.48
C MET A 119 -29.63 22.06 -14.83
N ILE A 120 -28.50 21.44 -14.46
CA ILE A 120 -28.21 20.04 -14.78
C ILE A 120 -28.61 19.06 -13.68
N GLY A 121 -29.18 19.55 -12.57
CA GLY A 121 -29.61 18.73 -11.44
C GLY A 121 -28.47 18.14 -10.61
N ALA A 122 -27.27 18.73 -10.65
CA ALA A 122 -26.14 18.31 -9.83
C ALA A 122 -26.26 18.85 -8.40
N GLN A 123 -25.90 18.04 -7.41
CA GLN A 123 -25.67 18.47 -6.02
C GLN A 123 -24.27 19.06 -5.86
N GLY A 124 -23.28 18.51 -6.58
CA GLY A 124 -21.89 18.95 -6.52
C GLY A 124 -21.25 19.06 -7.89
N ILE A 125 -20.32 20.00 -8.03
CA ILE A 125 -19.52 20.17 -9.25
C ILE A 125 -18.04 20.03 -8.94
N TYR A 126 -17.41 19.05 -9.58
CA TYR A 126 -15.97 18.95 -9.66
C TYR A 126 -15.43 19.84 -10.78
N THR A 127 -14.42 20.63 -10.46
CA THR A 127 -13.66 21.44 -11.42
C THR A 127 -12.30 21.77 -10.81
N GLY A 128 -11.43 22.48 -11.50
CA GLY A 128 -10.12 22.84 -10.97
C GLY A 128 -9.16 23.35 -12.03
N VAL A 129 -7.87 23.33 -11.68
CA VAL A 129 -6.80 23.76 -12.56
C VAL A 129 -5.69 22.71 -12.54
N VAL A 130 -5.33 22.16 -13.70
CA VAL A 130 -4.08 21.42 -13.88
C VAL A 130 -2.95 22.44 -13.92
N THR A 131 -2.04 22.37 -12.96
CA THR A 131 -0.94 23.33 -12.82
C THR A 131 0.35 22.84 -13.48
N GLN A 132 0.54 21.52 -13.56
CA GLN A 132 1.68 20.92 -14.26
C GLN A 132 1.23 19.65 -14.99
N ASN A 133 1.66 19.51 -16.24
CA ASN A 133 1.51 18.32 -17.05
C ASN A 133 2.69 18.31 -18.03
N SER A 134 3.83 17.84 -17.56
CA SER A 134 5.11 18.03 -18.24
C SER A 134 6.05 16.85 -18.04
N CYS A 135 6.88 16.60 -19.03
CA CYS A 135 7.96 15.62 -18.96
C CYS A 135 9.28 16.28 -19.37
N SER A 136 10.37 15.91 -18.69
CA SER A 136 11.70 16.46 -18.94
C SER A 136 12.77 15.37 -18.92
N ASP A 137 13.68 15.43 -19.88
CA ASP A 137 14.82 14.52 -19.99
C ASP A 137 16.10 15.20 -19.49
N SER A 138 16.93 14.43 -18.80
CA SER A 138 18.27 14.81 -18.38
C SER A 138 19.25 13.73 -18.83
N ARG A 139 20.35 14.12 -19.47
CA ARG A 139 21.38 13.19 -19.95
C ARG A 139 22.53 13.13 -18.95
N TYR A 140 23.06 11.93 -18.75
CA TYR A 140 24.20 11.68 -17.88
C TYR A 140 25.02 10.49 -18.42
N ALA A 141 26.25 10.31 -17.93
CA ALA A 141 27.12 9.22 -18.36
C ALA A 141 27.43 8.29 -17.19
N GLU A 142 27.38 6.98 -17.43
CA GLU A 142 27.79 5.96 -16.47
C GLU A 142 29.06 5.23 -16.94
N LYS A 143 29.91 4.85 -16.00
CA LYS A 143 31.14 4.11 -16.30
C LYS A 143 30.82 2.62 -16.43
N ARG A 144 31.31 2.00 -17.50
CA ARG A 144 31.30 0.56 -17.77
C ARG A 144 32.71 0.04 -17.92
N GLN A 145 32.86 -1.28 -17.86
CA GLN A 145 34.11 -1.96 -18.16
C GLN A 145 33.84 -3.16 -19.08
N THR A 146 34.71 -3.35 -20.07
CA THR A 146 34.70 -4.55 -20.91
C THR A 146 36.07 -5.19 -20.89
N CYS A 147 36.12 -6.51 -20.96
CA CYS A 147 37.37 -7.21 -21.15
C CYS A 147 37.85 -7.05 -22.59
N THR A 148 39.10 -6.63 -22.78
CA THR A 148 39.73 -6.54 -24.11
C THR A 148 40.71 -7.67 -24.38
N GLN A 149 41.13 -8.40 -23.35
CA GLN A 149 42.08 -9.49 -23.47
C GLN A 149 41.81 -10.56 -22.42
N TYR A 150 41.52 -11.78 -22.86
CA TYR A 150 41.33 -12.95 -22.00
C TYR A 150 42.59 -13.82 -21.97
N GLU A 151 42.80 -14.50 -20.85
CA GLU A 151 43.80 -15.57 -20.76
C GLU A 151 43.32 -16.78 -21.57
N MET A 152 44.12 -17.31 -22.49
CA MET A 152 43.76 -18.51 -23.25
C MET A 152 44.25 -19.76 -22.52
N ARG A 153 43.32 -20.63 -22.09
CA ARG A 153 43.62 -21.88 -21.39
C ARG A 153 43.27 -23.08 -22.25
N ARG A 154 43.84 -24.24 -21.93
CA ARG A 154 43.51 -25.53 -22.55
C ARG A 154 42.94 -26.49 -21.52
N ASP A 155 41.91 -27.23 -21.90
CA ASP A 155 41.41 -28.34 -21.09
C ASP A 155 42.27 -29.60 -21.27
N GLU A 156 41.99 -30.64 -20.48
CA GLU A 156 42.70 -31.93 -20.52
C GLU A 156 42.59 -32.65 -21.87
N LYS A 157 41.62 -32.26 -22.71
CA LYS A 157 41.40 -32.77 -24.07
C LYS A 157 42.09 -31.90 -25.14
N GLY A 158 42.89 -30.90 -24.73
CA GLY A 158 43.61 -29.99 -25.60
C GLY A 158 42.76 -28.87 -26.22
N ARG A 159 41.49 -28.72 -25.85
CA ARG A 159 40.58 -27.70 -26.39
C ARG A 159 40.82 -26.36 -25.69
N THR A 160 40.89 -25.28 -26.47
CA THR A 160 41.10 -23.93 -25.93
C THR A 160 39.81 -23.29 -25.43
N TYR A 161 39.85 -22.63 -24.29
CA TYR A 161 38.74 -21.83 -23.75
C TYR A 161 39.23 -20.52 -23.13
N GLN A 162 38.30 -19.56 -23.00
CA GLN A 162 38.58 -18.25 -22.39
C GLN A 162 38.63 -18.38 -20.86
N GLY A 163 39.78 -18.05 -20.28
CA GLY A 163 39.99 -17.90 -18.85
C GLY A 163 39.66 -16.48 -18.34
N PRO A 164 40.21 -16.07 -17.19
CA PRO A 164 40.01 -14.74 -16.63
C PRO A 164 40.42 -13.61 -17.57
N CYS A 165 39.82 -12.44 -17.37
CA CYS A 165 40.20 -11.23 -18.09
C CYS A 165 41.56 -10.69 -17.62
N LEU A 166 42.49 -10.50 -18.55
CA LEU A 166 43.82 -9.94 -18.30
C LEU A 166 43.85 -8.40 -18.41
N ARG A 167 43.00 -7.82 -19.25
CA ARG A 167 42.94 -6.36 -19.46
C ARG A 167 41.52 -5.86 -19.57
N TRP A 168 41.15 -4.99 -18.63
CA TRP A 168 39.88 -4.27 -18.63
C TRP A 168 40.04 -2.90 -19.30
N ARG A 169 39.08 -2.55 -20.15
CA ARG A 169 38.93 -1.20 -20.69
C ARG A 169 37.68 -0.57 -20.13
N ALA A 170 37.83 0.57 -19.45
CA ALA A 170 36.70 1.38 -19.05
C ALA A 170 36.17 2.19 -20.25
N TYR A 171 34.86 2.34 -20.33
CA TYR A 171 34.19 3.24 -21.28
C TYR A 171 32.98 3.88 -20.59
N HIS A 172 32.48 4.97 -21.17
CA HIS A 172 31.28 5.64 -20.66
C HIS A 172 30.11 5.34 -21.58
N VAL A 173 28.96 5.03 -20.98
CA VAL A 173 27.70 4.86 -21.69
C VAL A 173 26.81 6.06 -21.42
N GLN A 174 26.16 6.56 -22.46
CA GLN A 174 25.21 7.64 -22.32
C GLN A 174 23.89 7.09 -21.79
N CYS A 175 23.35 7.77 -20.80
CA CYS A 175 22.12 7.44 -20.13
C CYS A 175 21.19 8.65 -20.15
N THR A 176 19.90 8.38 -20.18
CA THR A 176 18.86 9.38 -20.09
C THR A 176 18.01 9.08 -18.87
N LYS A 177 17.75 10.10 -18.05
CA LYS A 177 16.77 10.09 -16.98
C LYS A 177 15.61 10.99 -17.38
N ARG A 178 14.43 10.41 -17.50
CA ARG A 178 13.17 11.10 -17.79
C ARG A 178 12.37 11.25 -16.51
N VAL A 179 11.86 12.45 -16.27
CA VAL A 179 11.01 12.77 -15.11
C VAL A 179 9.71 13.37 -15.61
N ALA A 180 8.58 12.78 -15.23
CA ALA A 180 7.26 13.29 -15.50
C ALA A 180 6.65 13.87 -14.23
N ASN A 181 6.10 15.08 -14.35
CA ASN A 181 5.45 15.81 -13.26
C ASN A 181 4.00 16.09 -13.65
N PHE A 182 3.08 15.69 -12.79
CA PHE A 182 1.67 16.02 -12.92
C PHE A 182 1.18 16.66 -11.62
N ALA A 183 0.53 17.81 -11.72
CA ALA A 183 -0.04 18.52 -10.58
C ALA A 183 -1.37 19.18 -10.95
N VAL A 184 -2.33 19.11 -10.04
CA VAL A 184 -3.69 19.60 -10.23
C VAL A 184 -4.29 20.07 -8.91
N SER A 185 -5.10 21.11 -8.97
CA SER A 185 -5.88 21.63 -7.85
C SER A 185 -7.38 21.39 -8.07
N PRO A 186 -7.90 20.19 -7.79
CA PRO A 186 -9.32 19.90 -7.88
C PRO A 186 -10.08 20.57 -6.74
N LYS A 187 -11.34 20.92 -7.01
CA LYS A 187 -12.31 21.38 -6.02
C LYS A 187 -13.70 20.81 -6.29
N LEU A 188 -14.46 20.63 -5.22
CA LEU A 188 -15.90 20.32 -5.25
C LEU A 188 -16.68 21.52 -4.74
N VAL A 189 -17.56 22.06 -5.58
CA VAL A 189 -18.49 23.13 -5.22
C VAL A 189 -19.84 22.49 -4.91
N ASP A 190 -20.35 22.69 -3.69
CA ASP A 190 -21.72 22.34 -3.33
C ASP A 190 -22.69 23.32 -4.01
N VAL A 191 -23.63 22.80 -4.79
CA VAL A 191 -24.54 23.61 -5.62
C VAL A 191 -25.61 24.30 -4.76
N SER A 192 -25.96 23.72 -3.61
CA SER A 192 -27.00 24.26 -2.75
C SER A 192 -26.55 25.52 -2.00
N THR A 193 -25.32 25.51 -1.48
CA THR A 193 -24.73 26.58 -0.68
C THR A 193 -23.76 27.46 -1.47
N GLY A 194 -23.24 26.97 -2.60
CA GLY A 194 -22.18 27.60 -3.37
C GLY A 194 -20.80 27.57 -2.71
N ARG A 195 -20.64 26.81 -1.62
CA ARG A 195 -19.37 26.68 -0.91
C ARG A 195 -18.50 25.61 -1.55
N VAL A 196 -17.19 25.80 -1.44
CA VAL A 196 -16.22 24.75 -1.78
C VAL A 196 -16.09 23.81 -0.59
N ILE A 197 -16.52 22.55 -0.76
CA ILE A 197 -16.53 21.50 0.28
C ILE A 197 -15.36 20.51 0.15
N TYR A 198 -14.62 20.59 -0.96
CA TYR A 198 -13.32 19.93 -1.14
C TYR A 198 -12.41 20.81 -1.97
N SER A 199 -11.16 20.93 -1.57
CA SER A 199 -10.10 21.58 -2.36
C SER A 199 -8.75 21.09 -1.88
N ARG A 200 -7.89 20.67 -2.80
CA ARG A 200 -6.54 20.21 -2.49
C ARG A 200 -5.60 20.48 -3.64
N ASN A 201 -4.30 20.58 -3.37
CA ASN A 201 -3.27 20.51 -4.41
C ASN A 201 -2.70 19.09 -4.43
N LEU A 202 -2.92 18.36 -5.51
CA LEU A 202 -2.45 16.99 -5.70
C LEU A 202 -1.33 16.98 -6.74
N SER A 203 -0.26 16.26 -6.46
CA SER A 203 0.85 16.11 -7.39
C SER A 203 1.49 14.73 -7.28
N ALA A 204 2.07 14.28 -8.38
CA ALA A 204 2.90 13.08 -8.42
C ALA A 204 4.06 13.28 -9.39
N VAL A 205 5.18 12.64 -9.06
CA VAL A 205 6.40 12.62 -9.88
C VAL A 205 6.77 11.18 -10.15
N THR A 206 6.96 10.84 -11.41
CA THR A 206 7.44 9.53 -11.85
C THR A 206 8.70 9.71 -12.67
N ASN A 207 9.59 8.73 -12.66
CA ASN A 207 10.81 8.80 -13.42
C ASN A 207 11.23 7.43 -13.93
N SER A 208 11.96 7.43 -15.04
CA SER A 208 12.59 6.25 -15.61
C SER A 208 13.97 6.64 -16.10
N SER A 209 14.94 5.77 -15.88
CA SER A 209 16.30 5.91 -16.42
C SER A 209 16.62 4.72 -17.30
N GLY A 210 17.41 4.96 -18.34
CA GLY A 210 17.81 3.96 -19.32
C GLY A 210 19.08 4.41 -20.03
N CYS A 211 19.95 3.45 -20.31
CA CYS A 211 21.23 3.66 -20.97
C CYS A 211 21.21 3.00 -22.35
N GLU A 212 22.10 3.42 -23.25
CA GLU A 212 22.22 2.85 -24.60
C GLU A 212 22.50 1.34 -24.60
N ASP A 213 23.14 0.84 -23.54
CA ASP A 213 23.50 -0.57 -23.34
C ASP A 213 22.48 -1.37 -22.50
N ALA A 214 21.36 -0.76 -22.10
CA ALA A 214 20.38 -1.33 -21.19
C ALA A 214 18.94 -1.14 -21.70
N ASN A 215 17.95 -1.44 -20.83
CA ASN A 215 16.55 -1.20 -21.17
C ASN A 215 16.30 0.29 -21.47
N PRO A 216 15.52 0.60 -22.52
CA PRO A 216 15.23 1.97 -22.88
C PRO A 216 14.38 2.66 -21.80
N VAL A 217 14.52 3.98 -21.71
CA VAL A 217 13.68 4.82 -20.86
C VAL A 217 12.22 4.68 -21.28
N GLN A 218 11.31 4.59 -20.30
CA GLN A 218 9.87 4.58 -20.57
C GLN A 218 9.42 5.85 -21.30
N SER A 219 8.40 5.73 -22.15
CA SER A 219 7.88 6.88 -22.91
C SER A 219 7.28 7.94 -21.98
N GLU A 220 7.25 9.19 -22.45
CA GLU A 220 6.60 10.31 -21.76
C GLU A 220 5.15 9.98 -21.38
N THR A 221 4.38 9.42 -22.32
CA THR A 221 2.98 9.03 -22.09
C THR A 221 2.84 8.04 -20.94
N VAL A 222 3.67 7.00 -20.90
CA VAL A 222 3.61 5.98 -19.83
C VAL A 222 3.89 6.61 -18.47
N LEU A 223 4.91 7.46 -18.37
CA LEU A 223 5.26 8.10 -17.10
C LEU A 223 4.21 9.11 -16.64
N LEU A 224 3.66 9.91 -17.55
CA LEU A 224 2.56 10.84 -17.24
C LEU A 224 1.31 10.10 -16.78
N GLU A 225 0.94 9.00 -17.44
CA GLU A 225 -0.21 8.19 -17.01
C GLU A 225 0.01 7.56 -15.63
N GLN A 226 1.23 7.11 -15.30
CA GLN A 226 1.55 6.66 -13.94
C GLN A 226 1.44 7.78 -12.89
N ALA A 227 1.89 9.00 -13.23
CA ALA A 227 1.78 10.16 -12.34
C ALA A 227 0.31 10.55 -12.12
N LYS A 228 -0.47 10.64 -13.20
CA LYS A 228 -1.92 10.87 -13.14
C LYS A 228 -2.64 9.78 -12.36
N ALA A 229 -2.32 8.50 -12.56
CA ALA A 229 -2.91 7.39 -11.81
C ALA A 229 -2.67 7.55 -10.29
N SER A 230 -1.47 7.98 -9.90
CA SER A 230 -1.14 8.26 -8.50
C SER A 230 -1.98 9.42 -7.92
N VAL A 231 -2.21 10.47 -8.70
CA VAL A 231 -3.11 11.59 -8.33
C VAL A 231 -4.58 11.15 -8.26
N LYS A 232 -5.06 10.42 -9.26
CA LYS A 232 -6.43 9.88 -9.32
C LYS A 232 -6.73 8.97 -8.12
N ASN A 233 -5.78 8.14 -7.71
CA ASN A 233 -5.89 7.30 -6.53
C ASN A 233 -5.96 8.11 -5.22
N GLN A 234 -5.22 9.23 -5.13
CA GLN A 234 -5.34 10.15 -3.99
C GLN A 234 -6.71 10.83 -3.98
N PHE A 235 -7.14 11.39 -5.11
CA PHE A 235 -8.45 12.00 -5.27
C PHE A 235 -9.59 11.04 -4.88
N ARG A 236 -9.56 9.80 -5.35
CA ARG A 236 -10.57 8.76 -5.02
C ARG A 236 -10.67 8.46 -3.52
N ARG A 237 -9.55 8.52 -2.78
CA ARG A 237 -9.56 8.35 -1.32
C ARG A 237 -10.03 9.59 -0.58
N ASP A 238 -9.83 10.77 -1.19
CA ASP A 238 -10.30 12.02 -0.62
C ASP A 238 -11.83 12.09 -0.59
N ILE A 239 -12.49 11.57 -1.63
CA ILE A 239 -13.91 11.82 -1.90
C ILE A 239 -14.84 10.61 -1.69
N ALA A 240 -14.32 9.39 -1.53
CA ALA A 240 -15.16 8.21 -1.30
C ALA A 240 -14.52 7.20 -0.34
N PRO A 241 -15.33 6.41 0.40
CA PRO A 241 -14.85 5.29 1.21
C PRO A 241 -14.02 4.30 0.41
N TYR A 242 -12.95 3.76 0.97
CA TYR A 242 -12.02 2.85 0.29
C TYR A 242 -11.64 1.67 1.15
N TYR A 243 -11.45 0.50 0.51
CA TYR A 243 -10.89 -0.66 1.18
C TYR A 243 -9.38 -0.52 1.32
N ILE A 244 -8.87 -0.83 2.50
CA ILE A 244 -7.46 -1.09 2.74
C ILE A 244 -7.29 -2.53 3.19
N THR A 245 -6.25 -3.20 2.70
CA THR A 245 -5.83 -4.49 3.24
C THR A 245 -4.80 -4.23 4.32
N ARG A 246 -5.05 -4.74 5.53
CA ARG A 246 -4.05 -4.77 6.61
C ARG A 246 -3.58 -6.18 6.83
N GLU A 247 -2.28 -6.31 7.04
CA GLU A 247 -1.70 -7.51 7.60
C GLU A 247 -1.83 -7.47 9.12
N ILE A 248 -2.40 -8.52 9.69
CA ILE A 248 -2.53 -8.69 11.14
C ILE A 248 -1.72 -9.92 11.53
N ARG A 249 -0.81 -9.75 12.47
CA ARG A 249 -0.06 -10.85 13.08
C ARG A 249 -0.95 -11.55 14.09
N LEU A 250 -0.94 -12.88 14.05
CA LEU A 250 -1.59 -13.74 15.04
C LEU A 250 -0.61 -14.09 16.15
N ILE A 251 -1.15 -14.36 17.35
CA ILE A 251 -0.35 -14.73 18.51
C ILE A 251 -0.33 -16.25 18.63
N ASP A 252 0.87 -16.82 18.71
CA ASP A 252 1.14 -18.25 18.81
C ASP A 252 1.61 -18.70 20.21
N SER A 253 1.65 -17.76 21.17
CA SER A 253 2.00 -18.05 22.55
C SER A 253 1.06 -19.08 23.18
N THR A 254 1.65 -20.07 23.85
CA THR A 254 0.92 -21.07 24.63
C THR A 254 0.88 -20.75 26.12
N ASP A 255 1.29 -19.55 26.52
CA ASP A 255 1.30 -19.13 27.91
C ASP A 255 -0.13 -19.09 28.47
N GLY A 256 -0.30 -19.58 29.70
CA GLY A 256 -1.62 -19.71 30.32
C GLY A 256 -2.50 -20.82 29.74
N ILE A 257 -1.92 -21.76 28.96
CA ILE A 257 -2.60 -22.95 28.45
C ILE A 257 -1.99 -24.20 29.07
N ASP A 258 -2.76 -24.92 29.89
CA ASP A 258 -2.32 -26.19 30.47
C ASP A 258 -2.71 -27.39 29.59
N SER A 259 -3.92 -27.36 29.04
CA SER A 259 -4.45 -28.45 28.21
C SER A 259 -3.63 -28.62 26.92
N LYS A 260 -3.10 -29.83 26.71
CA LYS A 260 -2.44 -30.21 25.46
C LYS A 260 -3.38 -30.08 24.26
N GLU A 261 -4.65 -30.41 24.46
CA GLU A 261 -5.68 -30.29 23.44
C GLU A 261 -5.93 -28.82 23.06
N ALA A 262 -5.97 -27.91 24.04
CA ALA A 262 -6.08 -26.47 23.76
C ALA A 262 -4.88 -25.92 22.98
N LYS A 263 -3.65 -26.39 23.27
CA LYS A 263 -2.44 -26.03 22.50
C LYS A 263 -2.51 -26.54 21.06
N ASP A 264 -3.00 -27.77 20.86
CA ASP A 264 -3.19 -28.34 19.53
C ASP A 264 -4.21 -27.55 18.70
N LEU A 265 -5.35 -27.20 19.31
CA LEU A 265 -6.39 -26.38 18.67
C LEU A 265 -5.86 -24.99 18.29
N LEU A 266 -5.08 -24.33 19.17
CA LEU A 266 -4.41 -23.06 18.86
C LEU A 266 -3.49 -23.19 17.64
N LYS A 267 -2.60 -24.19 17.66
CA LYS A 267 -1.63 -24.43 16.59
C LYS A 267 -2.30 -24.73 15.25
N ARG A 268 -3.30 -25.62 15.24
CA ARG A 268 -4.07 -25.94 14.03
C ARG A 268 -4.84 -24.73 13.52
N GLY A 269 -5.39 -23.92 14.41
CA GLY A 269 -6.04 -22.66 14.03
C GLY A 269 -5.07 -21.71 13.32
N LEU A 270 -3.84 -21.57 13.81
CA LEU A 270 -2.78 -20.77 13.15
C LEU A 270 -2.40 -21.34 11.78
N GLU A 271 -2.34 -22.66 11.63
CA GLU A 271 -2.07 -23.32 10.36
C GLU A 271 -3.19 -23.05 9.33
N PHE A 272 -4.46 -23.22 9.72
CA PHE A 272 -5.59 -22.88 8.85
C PHE A 272 -5.60 -21.40 8.47
N ALA A 273 -5.34 -20.50 9.43
CA ALA A 273 -5.28 -19.08 9.15
C ALA A 273 -4.14 -18.73 8.16
N GLY A 274 -2.99 -19.38 8.26
CA GLY A 274 -1.88 -19.23 7.31
C GLY A 274 -2.20 -19.72 5.89
N HIS A 275 -3.23 -20.54 5.73
CA HIS A 275 -3.76 -21.00 4.46
C HIS A 275 -5.05 -20.27 4.04
N ASP A 276 -5.25 -19.03 4.52
CA ASP A 276 -6.42 -18.18 4.24
C ASP A 276 -7.78 -18.84 4.61
N ARG A 277 -7.77 -19.83 5.52
CA ARG A 277 -8.98 -20.53 6.02
C ARG A 277 -9.41 -20.00 7.38
N MET A 278 -9.79 -18.73 7.42
CA MET A 278 -10.16 -18.04 8.66
C MET A 278 -11.34 -18.70 9.39
N ASP A 279 -12.35 -19.18 8.66
CA ASP A 279 -13.55 -19.78 9.26
C ASP A 279 -13.20 -20.97 10.17
N SER A 280 -12.34 -21.87 9.68
CA SER A 280 -11.85 -23.02 10.44
C SER A 280 -10.95 -22.61 11.60
N ALA A 281 -10.11 -21.58 11.42
CA ALA A 281 -9.27 -21.05 12.49
C ALA A 281 -10.12 -20.52 13.66
N CYS A 282 -11.16 -19.74 13.34
CA CYS A 282 -12.07 -19.17 14.34
C CYS A 282 -12.85 -20.25 15.09
N GLU A 283 -13.28 -21.31 14.42
CA GLU A 283 -13.94 -22.45 15.06
C GLU A 283 -13.01 -23.15 16.06
N LEU A 284 -11.77 -23.45 15.63
CA LEU A 284 -10.77 -24.12 16.48
C LEU A 284 -10.39 -23.27 17.70
N TRP A 285 -10.21 -21.96 17.53
CA TRP A 285 -9.94 -21.07 18.67
C TRP A 285 -11.16 -20.92 19.58
N GLY A 286 -12.39 -21.03 19.05
CA GLY A 286 -13.61 -21.11 19.85
C GLY A 286 -13.64 -22.37 20.72
N GLN A 287 -13.24 -23.53 20.17
CA GLN A 287 -13.09 -24.76 20.95
C GLN A 287 -11.96 -24.64 21.98
N ALA A 288 -10.81 -24.06 21.59
CA ALA A 288 -9.67 -23.85 22.49
C ALA A 288 -10.04 -22.94 23.67
N ARG A 289 -10.90 -21.94 23.45
CA ARG A 289 -11.40 -21.03 24.49
C ARG A 289 -12.16 -21.75 25.60
N ASN A 290 -12.90 -22.81 25.27
CA ASN A 290 -13.64 -23.60 26.26
C ASN A 290 -12.69 -24.39 27.19
N LEU A 291 -11.51 -24.77 26.68
CA LEU A 291 -10.49 -25.52 27.42
C LEU A 291 -9.48 -24.61 28.14
N ALA A 292 -9.27 -23.39 27.62
CA ALA A 292 -8.30 -22.43 28.15
C ALA A 292 -8.86 -20.99 28.16
N PRO A 293 -9.85 -20.70 29.02
CA PRO A 293 -10.44 -19.36 29.13
C PRO A 293 -9.49 -18.30 29.72
N GLY A 294 -8.31 -18.70 30.19
CA GLY A 294 -7.27 -17.79 30.68
C GLY A 294 -6.22 -17.40 29.64
N SER A 295 -6.31 -17.86 28.39
CA SER A 295 -5.28 -17.59 27.39
C SER A 295 -5.50 -16.25 26.67
N TYR A 296 -4.54 -15.34 26.84
CA TYR A 296 -4.55 -14.05 26.12
C TYR A 296 -4.39 -14.23 24.60
N ALA A 297 -3.60 -15.21 24.16
CA ALA A 297 -3.37 -15.52 22.75
C ALA A 297 -4.66 -15.97 22.05
N ILE A 298 -5.42 -16.89 22.68
CA ILE A 298 -6.71 -17.35 22.15
C ILE A 298 -7.71 -16.19 22.09
N LEU A 299 -7.78 -15.35 23.13
CA LEU A 299 -8.65 -14.17 23.14
C LEU A 299 -8.30 -13.17 22.04
N TYR A 300 -7.01 -12.88 21.86
CA TYR A 300 -6.55 -11.99 20.80
C TYR A 300 -6.92 -12.54 19.42
N ASN A 301 -6.63 -13.81 19.15
CA ASN A 301 -6.94 -14.44 17.87
C ASN A 301 -8.47 -14.50 17.62
N LEU A 302 -9.29 -14.72 18.65
CA LEU A 302 -10.75 -14.58 18.55
C LEU A 302 -11.20 -13.13 18.32
N GLY A 303 -10.48 -12.15 18.87
CA GLY A 303 -10.68 -10.72 18.58
C GLY A 303 -10.45 -10.43 17.10
N VAL A 304 -9.42 -11.03 16.50
CA VAL A 304 -9.15 -10.96 15.05
C VAL A 304 -10.31 -11.58 14.24
N CYS A 305 -10.89 -12.70 14.72
CA CYS A 305 -12.08 -13.31 14.11
C CYS A 305 -13.35 -12.45 14.21
N ALA A 306 -13.52 -11.68 15.28
CA ALA A 306 -14.62 -10.73 15.39
C ALA A 306 -14.41 -9.53 14.46
N GLU A 307 -13.17 -9.01 14.42
CA GLU A 307 -12.79 -7.89 13.56
C GLU A 307 -12.96 -8.23 12.07
N SER A 308 -12.54 -9.42 11.63
CA SER A 308 -12.67 -9.86 10.23
C SER A 308 -14.12 -9.98 9.76
N ARG A 309 -15.07 -10.21 10.68
CA ARG A 309 -16.52 -10.24 10.42
C ARG A 309 -17.18 -8.87 10.55
N GLY A 310 -16.43 -7.83 10.92
CA GLY A 310 -16.97 -6.48 11.13
C GLY A 310 -17.66 -6.28 12.49
N ASP A 311 -17.61 -7.26 13.40
CA ASP A 311 -18.11 -7.12 14.77
C ASP A 311 -17.06 -6.42 15.64
N LEU A 312 -16.94 -5.12 15.42
CA LEU A 312 -15.92 -4.28 16.06
C LEU A 312 -16.10 -4.18 17.57
N ASP A 313 -17.34 -4.24 18.06
CA ASP A 313 -17.62 -4.15 19.50
C ASP A 313 -17.20 -5.44 20.22
N ALA A 314 -17.49 -6.61 19.63
CA ALA A 314 -16.97 -7.89 20.15
C ALA A 314 -15.44 -7.96 20.06
N ALA A 315 -14.84 -7.50 18.96
CA ALA A 315 -13.39 -7.45 18.79
C ALA A 315 -12.72 -6.62 19.87
N LEU A 316 -13.23 -5.40 20.13
CA LEU A 316 -12.70 -4.51 21.16
C LEU A 316 -12.75 -5.17 22.55
N ASN A 317 -13.85 -5.84 22.87
CA ASN A 317 -14.00 -6.53 24.16
C ASN A 317 -13.02 -7.71 24.29
N LEU A 318 -12.79 -8.49 23.24
CA LEU A 318 -11.84 -9.60 23.23
C LEU A 318 -10.40 -9.12 23.37
N TYR A 319 -10.02 -8.04 22.66
CA TYR A 319 -8.69 -7.44 22.78
C TYR A 319 -8.44 -6.86 24.17
N ARG A 320 -9.43 -6.19 24.79
CA ARG A 320 -9.32 -5.71 26.17
C ARG A 320 -9.15 -6.83 27.19
N GLN A 321 -9.87 -7.93 27.02
CA GLN A 321 -9.69 -9.11 27.88
C GLN A 321 -8.30 -9.73 27.69
N SER A 322 -7.81 -9.80 26.45
CA SER A 322 -6.45 -10.28 26.16
C SER A 322 -5.39 -9.40 26.84
N ASP A 323 -5.50 -8.08 26.72
CA ASP A 323 -4.61 -7.10 27.36
C ASP A 323 -4.60 -7.24 28.89
N GLN A 324 -5.79 -7.34 29.50
CA GLN A 324 -5.95 -7.51 30.95
C GLN A 324 -5.31 -8.80 31.48
N ILE A 325 -5.46 -9.91 30.75
CA ILE A 325 -4.87 -11.19 31.14
C ILE A 325 -3.35 -11.16 30.99
N LEU A 326 -2.84 -10.53 29.93
CA LEU A 326 -1.40 -10.44 29.72
C LEU A 326 -0.73 -9.57 30.79
N GLY A 327 -1.39 -8.49 31.22
CA GLY A 327 -0.96 -7.64 32.34
C GLY A 327 0.33 -6.85 32.08
N LYS A 328 0.83 -6.84 30.85
CA LYS A 328 2.01 -6.09 30.40
C LYS A 328 1.80 -5.60 28.96
N PRO A 329 2.48 -4.53 28.55
CA PRO A 329 2.40 -4.04 27.17
C PRO A 329 2.82 -5.11 26.15
N ASP A 330 2.04 -5.20 25.08
CA ASP A 330 2.33 -6.00 23.89
C ASP A 330 1.97 -5.20 22.64
N ASP A 331 2.86 -5.24 21.65
CA ASP A 331 2.74 -4.41 20.44
C ASP A 331 1.53 -4.81 19.59
N ASP A 332 1.23 -6.11 19.45
CA ASP A 332 0.11 -6.57 18.62
C ASP A 332 -1.22 -6.20 19.25
N ILE A 333 -1.35 -6.42 20.58
CA ILE A 333 -2.56 -6.08 21.32
C ILE A 333 -2.78 -4.56 21.28
N SER A 334 -1.72 -3.77 21.47
CA SER A 334 -1.79 -2.29 21.40
C SER A 334 -2.21 -1.81 20.01
N LEU A 335 -1.64 -2.40 18.96
CA LEU A 335 -2.01 -2.09 17.57
C LEU A 335 -3.45 -2.50 17.26
N ALA A 336 -3.92 -3.64 17.77
CA ALA A 336 -5.28 -4.11 17.58
C ALA A 336 -6.32 -3.23 18.28
N LEU A 337 -6.06 -2.83 19.53
CA LEU A 337 -6.91 -1.89 20.28
C LEU A 337 -7.01 -0.54 19.57
N THR A 338 -5.89 -0.02 19.08
CA THR A 338 -5.86 1.23 18.30
C THR A 338 -6.65 1.09 17.01
N ARG A 339 -6.39 0.03 16.24
CA ARG A 339 -7.04 -0.25 14.94
C ARG A 339 -8.56 -0.39 15.09
N VAL A 340 -9.04 -1.19 16.03
CA VAL A 340 -10.49 -1.36 16.26
C VAL A 340 -11.12 -0.08 16.80
N GLY A 341 -10.43 0.66 17.68
CA GLY A 341 -10.90 1.95 18.16
C GLY A 341 -11.12 2.96 17.03
N GLU A 342 -10.17 3.05 16.10
CA GLU A 342 -10.30 3.85 14.88
C GLU A 342 -11.46 3.37 14.00
N ALA A 343 -11.60 2.05 13.80
CA ALA A 343 -12.69 1.48 13.01
C ALA A 343 -14.06 1.82 13.60
N ILE A 344 -14.23 1.73 14.93
CA ILE A 344 -15.48 2.10 15.62
C ILE A 344 -15.79 3.59 15.44
N LYS A 345 -14.79 4.46 15.61
CA LYS A 345 -14.94 5.91 15.39
C LYS A 345 -15.35 6.21 13.94
N ASN A 346 -14.80 5.47 12.98
CA ASN A 346 -15.06 5.68 11.56
C ASN A 346 -16.38 5.05 11.08
N ARG A 347 -16.95 4.08 11.83
CA ARG A 347 -18.21 3.39 11.49
C ARG A 347 -19.36 4.36 11.20
N GLY A 348 -19.50 5.44 11.99
CA GLY A 348 -20.57 6.43 11.79
C GLY A 348 -20.43 7.17 10.44
N LYS A 349 -19.22 7.62 10.11
CA LYS A 349 -18.94 8.28 8.83
C LYS A 349 -19.21 7.35 7.65
N ILE A 350 -18.82 6.09 7.76
CA ILE A 350 -19.07 5.09 6.70
C ILE A 350 -20.57 4.88 6.53
N LYS A 351 -21.33 4.68 7.61
CA LYS A 351 -22.79 4.51 7.53
C LYS A 351 -23.48 5.69 6.85
N GLU A 352 -23.14 6.91 7.26
CA GLU A 352 -23.67 8.14 6.66
C GLU A 352 -23.31 8.22 5.17
N ALA A 353 -22.05 7.95 4.83
CA ALA A 353 -21.55 7.93 3.46
C ALA A 353 -22.22 6.86 2.59
N LEU A 354 -22.74 5.77 3.17
CA LEU A 354 -23.46 4.70 2.47
C LEU A 354 -24.99 4.86 2.52
N GLY A 355 -25.51 5.91 3.17
CA GLY A 355 -26.95 6.11 3.33
C GLY A 355 -27.62 5.06 4.23
N GLN A 356 -26.85 4.39 5.09
CA GLN A 356 -27.35 3.42 6.06
C GLN A 356 -27.76 4.17 7.34
N LYS A 357 -29.03 4.04 7.75
CA LYS A 357 -29.55 4.62 9.01
C LYS A 357 -29.09 3.84 10.23
#